data_AF-A0AAQ3QJF6-F1
#
_entry.id   AF-A0AAQ3QJF6-F1
#
_cell.length_a   1.000
_cell.length_b   1.000
_cell.length_c   1.000
_cell.angle_alpha   90.00
_cell.angle_beta   90.00
_cell.angle_gamma   90.00
#
_symmetry.space_group_name_H-M   'P 1'
#
loop_
_entity.id
_entity.type
_entity.pdbx_description
1 polymer ?
#
loop_
_entity_poly.entity_id
_entity_poly.type
_entity_poly.pdbx_seq_one_letter_code
_entity_poly.pdbx_strand_id
1 'polypeptide(L)'
;MWSFWLPSLSARCGECVGEDDPSSFLSIASIHQYWKAADLLIALAYFSIPLELFYFVTRFHIFPFRWVILQFGAFIVLCGLTHLLAAFTYEHHSFLLFLALSVLKFLTALVSVTTAVSLLRLIPQLLGLFVREGLLCKKARELDRDLGLMRQREVAAWRLPMLTADIRRSLDRNTILATTLVRLSDALSLLECAIWMPNSSSSMSLTHQLHHRLLPPVSVSTGDADVMAIISCRGVVILGQNSNLVRATVETEAIGTVAATRVPLLKVSNFGGGAADLMESPYAILVAVLPHEEVRIWTSHELETLEVVAGQVAVALSHAAILEESLLLRKKLLQQNLVLRRARHDALLAREARESFRRIMTQEIIGPIRSVGAALSLLQLDKLSPQQLGMVNSGLTLFSLIEEAADISQFEGLKHY
;
A
#
# COMPACT_ATOMS: atom_id res chain seq x y z
N MET A 1 52.07 31.91 25.67
CA MET A 1 52.04 31.02 26.85
C MET A 1 52.66 29.67 26.50
N TRP A 2 53.95 29.62 26.17
CA TRP A 2 54.81 28.41 26.08
C TRP A 2 56.26 28.93 26.07
N SER A 3 56.78 29.27 27.24
CA SER A 3 58.13 29.82 27.42
C SER A 3 58.58 29.58 28.86
N PHE A 4 58.75 28.33 29.25
CA PHE A 4 59.41 27.96 30.51
C PHE A 4 59.93 26.54 30.34
N TRP A 5 61.25 26.40 30.23
CA TRP A 5 62.11 25.29 30.65
C TRP A 5 63.48 25.44 29.98
N LEU A 6 64.25 26.40 30.48
CA LEU A 6 65.70 26.49 30.30
C LEU A 6 66.25 26.83 31.69
N PRO A 7 66.91 25.89 32.41
CA PRO A 7 67.72 26.26 33.55
C PRO A 7 69.03 26.83 33.03
N SER A 8 69.22 28.13 33.30
CA SER A 8 70.50 28.82 33.22
C SER A 8 71.52 28.17 34.16
N LEU A 9 72.56 27.53 33.63
CA LEU A 9 73.75 27.21 34.42
C LEU A 9 74.60 28.48 34.59
N SER A 10 74.39 29.17 35.72
CA SER A 10 75.39 30.10 36.23
C SER A 10 76.49 29.31 36.93
N ALA A 11 77.67 29.24 36.32
CA ALA A 11 78.89 28.78 36.96
C ALA A 11 79.23 29.74 38.13
N ARG A 12 79.18 29.23 39.35
CA ARG A 12 79.74 29.89 40.53
C ARG A 12 80.92 29.05 41.00
N CYS A 13 82.13 29.52 40.67
CA CYS A 13 83.39 29.03 41.23
C CYS A 13 83.52 29.44 42.70
N GLY A 14 84.12 28.56 43.49
CA GLY A 14 84.80 28.92 44.73
C GLY A 14 84.35 28.10 45.93
N GLU A 15 85.01 26.96 46.17
CA GLU A 15 85.76 26.70 47.41
C GLU A 15 86.29 25.25 47.40
N CYS A 16 87.60 25.12 47.55
CA CYS A 16 88.34 23.86 47.59
C CYS A 16 88.40 23.33 49.02
N VAL A 17 87.85 22.14 49.31
CA VAL A 17 88.24 21.33 50.48
C VAL A 17 88.00 19.84 50.19
N GLY A 18 89.02 19.03 50.40
CA GLY A 18 88.89 17.60 50.70
C GLY A 18 89.12 16.65 49.53
N GLU A 19 90.08 15.74 49.70
CA GLU A 19 90.43 14.63 48.81
C GLU A 19 89.20 13.85 48.35
N ASP A 20 88.94 13.92 47.04
CA ASP A 20 88.48 12.83 46.16
C ASP A 20 88.36 13.48 44.78
N ASP A 21 89.33 13.22 43.91
CA ASP A 21 89.48 13.86 42.60
C ASP A 21 88.22 13.62 41.73
N PRO A 22 87.28 14.58 41.60
CA PRO A 22 86.05 14.41 40.82
C PRO A 22 86.30 14.71 39.33
N SER A 23 87.55 14.93 38.95
CA SER A 23 87.99 15.11 37.58
C SER A 23 88.07 13.78 36.79
N SER A 24 87.96 12.64 37.48
CA SER A 24 88.00 11.29 36.87
C SER A 24 86.66 10.85 36.26
N PHE A 25 85.53 11.31 36.79
CA PHE A 25 84.18 10.98 36.29
C PHE A 25 83.82 11.71 34.99
N LEU A 26 84.46 12.85 34.74
CA LEU A 26 84.34 13.67 33.51
C LEU A 26 85.60 13.59 32.64
N SER A 27 86.37 12.51 32.78
CA SER A 27 87.47 12.25 31.85
C SER A 27 86.90 12.10 30.42
N ILE A 28 87.65 12.55 29.42
CA ILE A 28 87.27 12.43 27.98
C ILE A 28 86.87 10.98 27.63
N ALA A 29 87.45 10.00 28.33
CA ALA A 29 87.12 8.59 28.21
C ALA A 29 85.69 8.22 28.66
N SER A 30 85.18 8.77 29.76
CA SER A 30 83.82 8.48 30.24
C SER A 30 82.77 9.09 29.29
N ILE A 31 83.02 10.30 28.77
CA ILE A 31 82.14 10.97 27.80
C ILE A 31 82.03 10.15 26.51
N HIS A 32 83.15 9.61 26.01
CA HIS A 32 83.15 8.72 24.84
C HIS A 32 82.37 7.43 25.08
N GLN A 33 82.42 6.85 26.29
CA GLN A 33 81.64 5.65 26.63
C GLN A 33 80.13 5.93 26.64
N TYR A 34 79.70 7.07 27.19
CA TYR A 34 78.29 7.47 27.17
C TYR A 34 77.77 7.73 25.75
N TRP A 35 78.56 8.38 24.88
CA TRP A 35 78.18 8.60 23.48
C TRP A 35 78.03 7.28 22.72
N LYS A 36 78.97 6.34 22.89
CA LYS A 36 78.88 4.99 22.31
C LYS A 36 77.63 4.24 22.76
N ALA A 37 77.31 4.28 24.06
CA ALA A 37 76.13 3.62 24.61
C ALA A 37 74.83 4.24 24.08
N ALA A 38 74.77 5.57 23.95
CA ALA A 38 73.62 6.27 23.40
C ALA A 38 73.41 5.92 21.91
N ASP A 39 74.46 5.96 21.09
CA ASP A 39 74.37 5.60 19.66
C ASP A 39 73.95 4.13 19.46
N LEU A 40 74.42 3.21 20.32
CA LEU A 40 74.02 1.80 20.30
C LEU A 40 72.54 1.60 20.67
N LEU A 41 72.05 2.30 21.70
CA LEU A 41 70.65 2.24 22.12
C LEU A 41 69.71 2.83 21.06
N ILE A 42 70.10 3.94 20.43
CA ILE A 42 69.35 4.54 19.32
C ILE A 42 69.32 3.59 18.12
N ALA A 43 70.47 2.98 17.77
CA ALA A 43 70.52 2.00 16.70
C ALA A 43 69.60 0.80 16.98
N LEU A 44 69.62 0.25 18.19
CA LEU A 44 68.75 -0.87 18.60
C LEU A 44 67.26 -0.50 18.46
N ALA A 45 66.86 0.68 18.95
CA ALA A 45 65.50 1.16 18.81
C ALA A 45 65.10 1.33 17.32
N TYR A 46 66.02 1.84 16.49
CA TYR A 46 65.79 2.05 15.06
C TYR A 46 65.77 0.74 14.25
N PHE A 47 66.27 -0.37 14.77
CA PHE A 47 66.02 -1.70 14.18
C PHE A 47 64.72 -2.34 14.68
N SER A 48 64.30 -2.06 15.92
CA SER A 48 63.07 -2.61 16.51
C SER A 48 61.80 -2.04 15.87
N ILE A 49 61.70 -0.70 15.74
CA ILE A 49 60.50 -0.03 15.24
C ILE A 49 60.11 -0.49 13.81
N PRO A 50 61.05 -0.60 12.84
CA PRO A 50 60.73 -1.07 11.50
C PRO A 50 60.31 -2.54 11.45
N LEU A 51 60.77 -3.37 12.39
CA LEU A 51 60.38 -4.78 12.48
C LEU A 51 58.88 -4.90 12.82
N GLU A 52 58.40 -4.10 13.76
CA GLU A 52 56.98 -4.01 14.13
C GLU A 52 56.13 -3.47 12.96
N LEU A 53 56.61 -2.43 12.28
CA LEU A 53 55.94 -1.88 11.09
C LEU A 53 55.87 -2.90 9.94
N PHE A 54 56.94 -3.68 9.73
CA PHE A 54 56.98 -4.72 8.70
C PHE A 54 56.00 -5.86 8.99
N TYR A 55 55.92 -6.30 10.25
CA TYR A 55 54.92 -7.27 10.69
C TYR A 55 53.48 -6.75 10.46
N PHE A 56 53.22 -5.48 10.78
CA PHE A 56 51.91 -4.86 10.54
C PHE A 56 51.55 -4.83 9.04
N VAL A 57 52.47 -4.41 8.17
CA VAL A 57 52.24 -4.33 6.71
C VAL A 57 52.00 -5.70 6.09
N THR A 58 52.68 -6.75 6.55
CA THR A 58 52.49 -8.11 6.03
C THR A 58 51.15 -8.71 6.47
N ARG A 59 50.65 -8.36 7.66
CA ARG A 59 49.36 -8.87 8.17
C ARG A 59 48.14 -8.10 7.65
N PHE A 60 48.23 -6.79 7.45
CA PHE A 60 47.13 -5.96 6.95
C PHE A 60 47.23 -5.72 5.43
N HIS A 61 46.60 -6.59 4.64
CA HIS A 61 46.72 -6.61 3.17
C HIS A 61 45.96 -5.48 2.42
N ILE A 62 45.08 -4.76 3.12
CA ILE A 62 44.06 -3.88 2.53
C ILE A 62 44.50 -2.39 2.52
N PHE A 63 45.69 -2.05 3.04
CA PHE A 63 46.12 -0.65 3.11
C PHE A 63 46.66 -0.14 1.76
N PRO A 64 46.12 0.93 1.18
CA PRO A 64 46.53 1.42 -0.15
C PRO A 64 47.92 2.07 -0.18
N PHE A 65 48.57 2.28 0.97
CA PHE A 65 49.81 3.07 1.09
C PHE A 65 51.02 2.27 1.63
N ARG A 66 51.08 0.96 1.38
CA ARG A 66 52.15 0.06 1.86
C ARG A 66 53.55 0.53 1.50
N TRP A 67 53.72 1.10 0.30
CA TRP A 67 55.00 1.65 -0.17
C TRP A 67 55.53 2.78 0.72
N VAL A 68 54.67 3.63 1.27
CA VAL A 68 55.09 4.74 2.14
C VAL A 68 55.58 4.22 3.49
N ILE A 69 54.91 3.19 4.05
CA ILE A 69 55.33 2.56 5.30
C ILE A 69 56.68 1.86 5.12
N LEU A 70 56.91 1.21 3.98
CA LEU A 70 58.20 0.61 3.65
C LEU A 70 59.30 1.66 3.44
N GLN A 71 59.01 2.79 2.77
CA GLN A 71 59.96 3.89 2.63
C GLN A 71 60.33 4.51 3.99
N PHE A 72 59.36 4.66 4.89
CA PHE A 72 59.58 5.15 6.26
C PHE A 72 60.39 4.15 7.10
N GLY A 73 60.10 2.85 7.00
CA GLY A 73 60.89 1.80 7.63
C GLY A 73 62.33 1.78 7.12
N ALA A 74 62.54 1.88 5.81
CA ALA A 74 63.87 1.96 5.21
C ALA A 74 64.65 3.20 5.66
N PHE A 75 63.98 4.36 5.77
CA PHE A 75 64.58 5.58 6.31
C PHE A 75 65.07 5.40 7.75
N ILE A 76 64.24 4.82 8.63
CA ILE A 76 64.60 4.58 10.03
C ILE A 76 65.77 3.60 10.14
N VAL A 77 65.76 2.50 9.37
CA VAL A 77 66.86 1.52 9.35
C VAL A 77 68.17 2.16 8.89
N LEU A 78 68.14 2.97 7.83
CA LEU A 78 69.34 3.66 7.32
C LEU A 78 69.89 4.66 8.34
N CYS A 79 69.02 5.43 9.00
CA CYS A 79 69.42 6.27 10.13
C CYS A 79 70.05 5.44 11.26
N GLY A 80 69.47 4.28 11.58
CA GLY A 80 69.99 3.38 12.63
C GLY A 80 71.36 2.83 12.30
N LEU A 81 71.60 2.47 11.04
CA LEU A 81 72.90 2.06 10.53
C LEU A 81 73.94 3.16 10.63
N THR A 82 73.58 4.43 10.43
CA THR A 82 74.51 5.56 10.61
C THR A 82 74.91 5.76 12.08
N HIS A 83 73.99 5.60 13.03
CA HIS A 83 74.30 5.64 14.47
C HIS A 83 75.16 4.44 14.90
N LEU A 84 74.84 3.24 14.41
CA LEU A 84 75.61 2.03 14.70
C LEU A 84 77.06 2.20 14.23
N LEU A 85 77.28 2.65 12.99
CA LEU A 85 78.63 2.90 12.47
C LEU A 85 79.33 4.05 13.16
N ALA A 86 78.61 5.10 13.57
CA ALA A 86 79.18 6.19 14.37
C ALA A 86 79.74 5.67 15.70
N ALA A 87 79.02 4.79 16.40
CA ALA A 87 79.52 4.17 17.63
C ALA A 87 80.83 3.37 17.42
N PHE A 88 81.00 2.75 16.25
CA PHE A 88 82.21 1.99 15.89
C PHE A 88 83.37 2.84 15.33
N THR A 89 83.12 4.06 14.81
CA THR A 89 84.18 4.94 14.26
C THR A 89 85.19 5.45 15.30
N TYR A 90 84.88 5.38 16.60
CA TYR A 90 85.62 6.11 17.64
C TYR A 90 87.03 5.62 17.93
N GLU A 91 87.40 4.37 17.63
CA GLU A 91 88.70 3.84 18.07
C GLU A 91 89.75 3.64 16.97
N HIS A 92 89.44 3.29 15.72
CA HIS A 92 90.43 3.22 14.61
C HIS A 92 89.75 3.49 13.26
N HIS A 93 90.17 4.55 12.56
CA HIS A 93 89.54 4.97 11.29
C HIS A 93 90.08 4.16 10.10
N SER A 94 89.48 3.00 9.82
CA SER A 94 89.69 2.35 8.52
C SER A 94 88.98 3.14 7.42
N PHE A 95 89.66 3.38 6.29
CA PHE A 95 89.10 4.09 5.13
C PHE A 95 87.74 3.52 4.68
N LEU A 96 87.57 2.20 4.82
CA LEU A 96 86.34 1.48 4.50
C LEU A 96 85.15 1.92 5.36
N LEU A 97 85.35 2.19 6.66
CA LEU A 97 84.27 2.54 7.58
C LEU A 97 83.79 3.98 7.35
N PHE A 98 84.71 4.89 7.03
CA PHE A 98 84.38 6.27 6.64
C PHE A 98 83.67 6.33 5.27
N LEU A 99 84.09 5.50 4.30
CA LEU A 99 83.41 5.35 3.02
C LEU A 99 81.98 4.79 3.22
N ALA A 100 81.83 3.74 4.03
CA ALA A 100 80.53 3.14 4.34
C ALA A 100 79.57 4.15 5.00
N LEU A 101 80.06 4.94 5.96
CA LEU A 101 79.28 5.99 6.61
C LEU A 101 78.85 7.07 5.60
N SER A 102 79.73 7.47 4.69
CA SER A 102 79.44 8.46 3.64
C SER A 102 78.38 7.96 2.65
N VAL A 103 78.48 6.70 2.22
CA VAL A 103 77.50 6.05 1.35
C VAL A 103 76.14 5.92 2.05
N LEU A 104 76.11 5.50 3.32
CA LEU A 104 74.86 5.41 4.09
C LEU A 104 74.21 6.77 4.32
N LYS A 105 74.98 7.83 4.58
CA LYS A 105 74.46 9.20 4.67
C LYS A 105 73.82 9.66 3.37
N PHE A 106 74.45 9.38 2.23
CA PHE A 106 73.89 9.72 0.92
C PHE A 106 72.60 8.93 0.64
N LEU A 107 72.59 7.62 0.92
CA LEU A 107 71.40 6.79 0.75
C LEU A 107 70.25 7.24 1.67
N THR A 108 70.56 7.61 2.91
CA THR A 108 69.61 8.16 3.88
C THR A 108 69.01 9.48 3.38
N ALA A 109 69.83 10.37 2.80
CA ALA A 109 69.35 11.62 2.22
C ALA A 109 68.42 11.37 1.02
N LEU A 110 68.75 10.42 0.15
CA LEU A 110 67.90 10.05 -0.99
C LEU A 110 66.55 9.47 -0.55
N VAL A 111 66.57 8.56 0.43
CA VAL A 111 65.34 7.98 1.00
C VAL A 111 64.52 9.04 1.76
N SER A 112 65.17 9.99 2.43
CA SER A 112 64.50 11.13 3.09
C SER A 112 63.79 12.06 2.10
N VAL A 113 64.43 12.42 0.99
CA VAL A 113 63.79 13.25 -0.04
C VAL A 113 62.61 12.52 -0.70
N THR A 114 62.78 11.22 -1.01
CA THR A 114 61.71 10.43 -1.62
C THR A 114 60.52 10.25 -0.67
N THR A 115 60.75 9.96 0.61
CA THR A 115 59.69 9.91 1.64
C THR A 115 58.95 11.24 1.79
N ALA A 116 59.66 12.38 1.81
CA ALA A 116 59.04 13.70 1.92
C ALA A 116 58.09 14.00 0.75
N VAL A 117 58.50 13.69 -0.48
CA VAL A 117 57.66 13.85 -1.69
C VAL A 117 56.45 12.91 -1.64
N SER A 118 56.63 11.65 -1.24
CA SER A 118 55.54 10.69 -1.07
C SER A 118 54.51 11.17 -0.05
N LEU A 119 54.94 11.71 1.09
CA LEU A 119 54.05 12.21 2.14
C LEU A 119 53.22 13.41 1.69
N LEU A 120 53.80 14.35 0.93
CA LEU A 120 53.06 15.48 0.36
C LEU A 120 51.91 15.06 -0.56
N ARG A 121 52.07 13.93 -1.27
CA ARG A 121 50.99 13.37 -2.11
C ARG A 121 49.97 12.58 -1.29
N LEU A 122 50.39 11.98 -0.19
CA LEU A 122 49.56 11.12 0.64
C LEU A 122 48.56 11.90 1.51
N ILE A 123 48.99 13.01 2.11
CA ILE A 123 48.17 13.86 2.98
C ILE A 123 46.82 14.26 2.34
N PRO A 124 46.77 14.82 1.10
CA PRO A 124 45.49 15.20 0.49
C PRO A 124 44.60 13.99 0.17
N GLN A 125 45.17 12.82 -0.12
CA GLN A 125 44.40 11.60 -0.41
C GLN A 125 43.72 11.05 0.85
N LEU A 126 44.44 11.00 1.97
CA LEU A 126 43.89 10.58 3.26
C LEU A 126 42.77 11.53 3.72
N LEU A 127 42.99 12.85 3.62
CA LEU A 127 41.96 13.83 3.97
C LEU A 127 40.71 13.68 3.10
N GLY A 128 40.88 13.43 1.79
CA GLY A 128 39.77 13.20 0.86
C GLY A 128 38.93 11.98 1.20
N LEU A 129 39.54 10.90 1.69
CA LEU A 129 38.84 9.70 2.15
C LEU A 129 38.00 9.97 3.40
N PHE A 130 38.60 10.59 4.43
CA PHE A 130 37.87 10.93 5.66
C PHE A 130 36.73 11.92 5.41
N VAL A 131 36.92 12.91 4.52
CA VAL A 131 35.86 13.85 4.12
C VAL A 131 34.75 13.14 3.34
N ARG A 132 35.10 12.22 2.43
CA ARG A 132 34.12 11.46 1.65
C ARG A 132 33.30 10.50 2.53
N GLU A 133 33.94 9.82 3.47
CA GLU A 133 33.25 8.99 4.48
C GLU A 133 32.32 9.84 5.36
N GLY A 134 32.78 11.00 5.82
CA GLY A 134 31.95 11.94 6.58
C GLY A 134 30.72 12.43 5.79
N LEU A 135 30.88 12.74 4.50
CA LEU A 135 29.79 13.16 3.62
C LEU A 135 28.82 12.01 3.33
N LEU A 136 29.32 10.79 3.09
CA LEU A 136 28.49 9.61 2.86
C LEU A 136 27.70 9.24 4.12
N CYS A 137 28.29 9.29 5.30
CA CYS A 137 27.58 9.10 6.57
C CYS A 137 26.52 10.18 6.81
N LYS A 138 26.81 11.43 6.45
CA LYS A 138 25.83 12.52 6.54
C LYS A 138 24.67 12.28 5.58
N LYS A 139 24.95 11.94 4.31
CA LYS A 139 23.93 11.61 3.31
C LYS A 139 23.12 10.35 3.69
N ALA A 140 23.77 9.33 4.25
CA ALA A 140 23.08 8.12 4.70
C ALA A 140 22.13 8.42 5.85
N ARG A 141 22.53 9.27 6.83
CA ARG A 141 21.63 9.74 7.90
C ARG A 141 20.48 10.60 7.38
N GLU A 142 20.73 11.45 6.40
CA GLU A 142 19.72 12.29 5.79
C GLU A 142 18.70 11.43 5.02
N LEU A 143 19.19 10.43 4.27
CA LEU A 143 18.36 9.45 3.58
C LEU A 143 17.58 8.57 4.57
N ASP A 144 18.17 8.10 5.67
CA ASP A 144 17.46 7.36 6.72
C ASP A 144 16.38 8.19 7.40
N ARG A 145 16.63 9.50 7.57
CA ARG A 145 15.65 10.44 8.13
C ARG A 145 14.50 10.67 7.16
N ASP A 146 14.79 10.88 5.88
CA ASP A 146 13.79 11.01 4.82
C ASP A 146 12.99 9.72 4.63
N LEU A 147 13.66 8.56 4.64
CA LEU A 147 13.03 7.24 4.60
C LEU A 147 12.18 6.99 5.86
N GLY A 148 12.58 7.47 7.04
CA GLY A 148 11.78 7.40 8.26
C GLY A 148 10.50 8.24 8.17
N LEU A 149 10.60 9.46 7.65
CA LEU A 149 9.45 10.34 7.38
C LEU A 149 8.54 9.76 6.28
N MET A 150 9.12 9.16 5.23
CA MET A 150 8.39 8.45 4.20
C MET A 150 7.72 7.18 4.74
N ARG A 151 8.36 6.42 5.63
CA ARG A 151 7.76 5.24 6.27
C ARG A 151 6.57 5.61 7.15
N GLN A 152 6.64 6.74 7.85
CA GLN A 152 5.48 7.26 8.60
C GLN A 152 4.33 7.66 7.66
N ARG A 153 4.64 8.31 6.53
CA ARG A 153 3.67 8.63 5.49
C ARG A 153 3.12 7.38 4.80
N GLU A 154 3.97 6.38 4.51
CA GLU A 154 3.60 5.11 3.89
C GLU A 154 2.79 4.26 4.84
N VAL A 155 3.07 4.18 6.15
CA VAL A 155 2.27 3.38 7.10
C VAL A 155 0.91 4.04 7.40
N ALA A 156 0.81 5.37 7.30
CA ALA A 156 -0.48 6.07 7.30
C ALA A 156 -1.22 5.88 5.96
N ALA A 157 -0.51 5.95 4.83
CA ALA A 157 -1.06 5.80 3.48
C ALA A 157 -1.30 4.35 3.04
N TRP A 158 -0.70 3.34 3.69
CA TRP A 158 -0.88 1.90 3.42
C TRP A 158 -2.03 1.30 4.23
N ARG A 159 -2.40 1.93 5.35
CA ARG A 159 -3.59 1.50 6.11
C ARG A 159 -4.85 1.67 5.26
N LEU A 160 -4.98 2.75 4.50
CA LEU A 160 -6.19 3.06 3.74
C LEU A 160 -6.46 2.09 2.54
N PRO A 161 -5.50 1.72 1.67
CA PRO A 161 -5.77 0.83 0.54
C PRO A 161 -6.02 -0.62 0.93
N MET A 162 -5.32 -1.15 1.96
CA MET A 162 -5.53 -2.52 2.42
C MET A 162 -6.87 -2.69 3.15
N LEU A 163 -7.34 -1.65 3.85
CA LEU A 163 -8.71 -1.56 4.39
C LEU A 163 -9.79 -1.57 3.28
N THR A 164 -9.52 -0.99 2.10
CA THR A 164 -10.49 -0.94 0.98
C THR A 164 -10.52 -2.19 0.09
N ALA A 165 -9.49 -3.05 0.13
CA ALA A 165 -9.42 -4.24 -0.74
C ALA A 165 -10.37 -5.37 -0.29
N ASP A 166 -10.52 -5.56 1.02
CA ASP A 166 -11.44 -6.58 1.57
C ASP A 166 -12.91 -6.12 1.50
N ILE A 167 -13.16 -4.81 1.63
CA ILE A 167 -14.51 -4.22 1.43
C ILE A 167 -14.98 -4.42 -0.03
N ARG A 168 -14.07 -4.43 -1.01
CA ARG A 168 -14.39 -4.74 -2.41
C ARG A 168 -14.64 -6.23 -2.67
N ARG A 169 -14.21 -7.13 -1.77
CA ARG A 169 -14.42 -8.59 -1.91
C ARG A 169 -15.76 -9.06 -1.38
N SER A 170 -16.30 -8.38 -0.37
CA SER A 170 -17.65 -8.66 0.11
C SER A 170 -18.67 -7.79 -0.61
N LEU A 171 -19.47 -8.40 -1.48
CA LEU A 171 -20.54 -7.73 -2.23
C LEU A 171 -21.88 -7.74 -1.48
N ASP A 172 -21.89 -8.23 -0.23
CA ASP A 172 -23.07 -8.24 0.63
C ASP A 172 -23.11 -6.99 1.52
N ARG A 173 -24.24 -6.27 1.47
CA ARG A 173 -24.45 -5.02 2.20
C ARG A 173 -24.19 -5.16 3.69
N ASN A 174 -24.72 -6.20 4.32
CA ASN A 174 -24.63 -6.38 5.77
C ASN A 174 -23.19 -6.68 6.19
N THR A 175 -22.49 -7.48 5.38
CA THR A 175 -21.07 -7.80 5.62
C THR A 175 -20.17 -6.58 5.47
N ILE A 176 -20.41 -5.71 4.48
CA ILE A 176 -19.68 -4.43 4.33
C ILE A 176 -19.85 -3.58 5.60
N LEU A 177 -21.09 -3.43 6.06
CA LEU A 177 -21.41 -2.61 7.23
C LEU A 177 -20.82 -3.19 8.52
N ALA A 178 -20.97 -4.49 8.75
CA ALA A 178 -20.38 -5.14 9.92
C ALA A 178 -18.84 -5.04 9.94
N THR A 179 -18.19 -5.30 8.80
CA THR A 179 -16.72 -5.25 8.70
C THR A 179 -16.21 -3.82 8.93
N THR A 180 -16.90 -2.81 8.39
CA THR A 180 -16.51 -1.41 8.57
C THR A 180 -16.62 -0.97 10.02
N LEU A 181 -17.66 -1.38 10.73
CA LEU A 181 -17.80 -1.11 12.17
C LEU A 181 -16.63 -1.68 12.98
N VAL A 182 -16.30 -2.96 12.79
CA VAL A 182 -15.19 -3.64 13.51
C VAL A 182 -13.84 -3.00 13.18
N ARG A 183 -13.59 -2.67 11.92
CA ARG A 183 -12.32 -2.05 11.51
C ARG A 183 -12.19 -0.62 12.05
N LEU A 184 -13.28 0.14 12.07
CA LEU A 184 -13.31 1.47 12.66
C LEU A 184 -13.10 1.43 14.17
N SER A 185 -13.74 0.49 14.86
CA SER A 185 -13.57 0.35 16.31
C SER A 185 -12.14 0.02 16.68
N ASP A 186 -11.48 -0.88 15.95
CA ASP A 186 -10.08 -1.23 16.17
C ASP A 186 -9.14 -0.05 15.86
N ALA A 187 -9.39 0.67 14.77
CA ALA A 187 -8.52 1.76 14.31
C ALA A 187 -8.55 3.00 15.22
N LEU A 188 -9.73 3.33 15.76
CA LEU A 188 -9.95 4.54 16.54
C LEU A 188 -10.14 4.25 18.05
N SER A 189 -10.05 2.97 18.45
CA SER A 189 -10.29 2.49 19.83
C SER A 189 -11.65 2.97 20.36
N LEU A 190 -12.70 2.74 19.56
CA LEU A 190 -14.06 3.18 19.88
C LEU A 190 -14.69 2.28 20.94
N LEU A 191 -15.52 2.88 21.80
CA LEU A 191 -16.39 2.15 22.72
C LEU A 191 -17.54 1.50 21.96
N GLU A 192 -18.16 2.25 21.06
CA GLU A 192 -19.31 1.79 20.27
C GLU A 192 -19.31 2.47 18.89
N CYS A 193 -19.83 1.76 17.90
CA CYS A 193 -19.99 2.30 16.55
C CYS A 193 -21.28 1.77 15.93
N ALA A 194 -22.05 2.64 15.29
CA ALA A 194 -23.39 2.34 14.84
C ALA A 194 -23.70 3.00 13.48
N ILE A 195 -24.49 2.31 12.66
CA ILE A 195 -24.96 2.80 11.38
C ILE A 195 -26.49 2.87 11.38
N TRP A 196 -26.96 4.08 11.15
CA TRP A 196 -28.37 4.42 11.00
C TRP A 196 -28.72 4.53 9.53
N MET A 197 -29.79 3.87 9.13
CA MET A 197 -30.30 3.93 7.75
C MET A 197 -31.74 4.46 7.74
N PRO A 198 -32.15 5.13 6.67
CA PRO A 198 -33.50 5.64 6.55
C PRO A 198 -34.47 4.48 6.36
N ASN A 199 -35.44 4.35 7.26
CA ASN A 199 -36.53 3.36 7.15
C ASN A 199 -37.71 3.94 6.36
N SER A 200 -38.00 5.22 6.60
CA SER A 200 -39.01 6.00 5.86
C SER A 200 -38.47 7.41 5.62
N SER A 201 -39.20 8.24 4.85
CA SER A 201 -38.84 9.65 4.63
C SER A 201 -38.72 10.48 5.93
N SER A 202 -39.35 10.03 7.02
CA SER A 202 -39.44 10.77 8.29
C SER A 202 -38.71 10.12 9.48
N SER A 203 -38.12 8.93 9.28
CA SER A 203 -37.54 8.13 10.37
C SER A 203 -36.27 7.38 9.94
N MET A 204 -35.23 7.49 10.75
CA MET A 204 -34.02 6.66 10.70
C MET A 204 -34.14 5.50 11.68
N SER A 205 -33.68 4.32 11.29
CA SER A 205 -33.59 3.15 12.17
C SER A 205 -32.14 2.71 12.34
N LEU A 206 -31.80 2.25 13.54
CA LEU A 206 -30.52 1.61 13.79
C LEU A 206 -30.48 0.25 13.08
N THR A 207 -29.51 0.05 12.20
CA THR A 207 -29.40 -1.20 11.41
C THR A 207 -28.23 -2.08 11.82
N HIS A 208 -27.08 -1.46 12.08
CA HIS A 208 -25.86 -2.18 12.42
C HIS A 208 -25.21 -1.48 13.62
N GLN A 209 -24.70 -2.30 14.53
CA GLN A 209 -24.04 -1.87 15.75
C GLN A 209 -22.85 -2.80 16.02
N LEU A 210 -21.75 -2.28 16.56
CA LEU A 210 -20.54 -3.05 16.82
C LEU A 210 -20.83 -4.19 17.81
N HIS A 211 -21.48 -3.88 18.93
CA HIS A 211 -22.00 -4.88 19.85
C HIS A 211 -23.48 -5.12 19.59
N HIS A 212 -23.80 -6.28 18.99
CA HIS A 212 -25.17 -6.61 18.61
C HIS A 212 -26.08 -6.67 19.85
N ARG A 213 -27.06 -5.76 19.92
CA ARG A 213 -28.10 -5.75 20.95
C ARG A 213 -29.25 -6.69 20.62
N LEU A 214 -29.93 -7.16 21.66
CA LEU A 214 -31.21 -7.90 21.62
C LEU A 214 -32.43 -6.98 21.88
N LEU A 215 -32.23 -5.66 21.82
CA LEU A 215 -33.26 -4.64 22.10
C LEU A 215 -34.18 -4.41 20.89
N PRO A 216 -35.39 -3.87 21.11
CA PRO A 216 -36.33 -3.57 20.03
C PRO A 216 -35.75 -2.54 19.04
N PRO A 217 -36.22 -2.53 17.78
CA PRO A 217 -35.74 -1.61 16.75
C PRO A 217 -35.93 -0.16 17.20
N VAL A 218 -34.82 0.54 17.41
CA VAL A 218 -34.81 1.95 17.81
C VAL A 218 -34.89 2.82 16.56
N SER A 219 -35.78 3.81 16.58
CA SER A 219 -35.92 4.78 15.50
C SER A 219 -35.88 6.21 16.02
N VAL A 220 -35.29 7.10 15.21
CA VAL A 220 -35.15 8.53 15.49
C VAL A 220 -35.73 9.30 14.31
N SER A 221 -36.38 10.44 14.57
CA SER A 221 -36.96 11.26 13.49
C SER A 221 -35.87 11.94 12.66
N THR A 222 -36.06 12.02 11.34
CA THR A 222 -35.17 12.78 10.46
C THR A 222 -35.25 14.30 10.70
N GLY A 223 -36.30 14.79 11.35
CA GLY A 223 -36.47 16.19 11.72
C GLY A 223 -35.77 16.59 13.04
N ASP A 224 -35.06 15.67 13.69
CA ASP A 224 -34.24 15.99 14.86
C ASP A 224 -33.14 16.99 14.47
N ALA A 225 -32.89 17.99 15.33
CA ALA A 225 -31.91 19.04 15.07
C ALA A 225 -30.50 18.48 14.83
N ASP A 226 -30.13 17.43 15.57
CA ASP A 226 -28.83 16.78 15.44
C ASP A 226 -28.70 16.01 14.11
N VAL A 227 -29.78 15.32 13.71
CA VAL A 227 -29.84 14.58 12.44
C VAL A 227 -29.78 15.56 11.26
N MET A 228 -30.50 16.68 11.33
CA MET A 228 -30.46 17.73 10.31
C MET A 228 -29.09 18.41 10.21
N ALA A 229 -28.40 18.62 11.34
CA ALA A 229 -27.04 19.14 11.36
C ALA A 229 -26.06 18.19 10.65
N ILE A 230 -26.18 16.88 10.88
CA ILE A 230 -25.34 15.86 10.22
C ILE A 230 -25.62 15.78 8.72
N ILE A 231 -26.89 15.82 8.31
CA ILE A 231 -27.26 15.70 6.88
C ILE A 231 -26.78 16.92 6.08
N SER A 232 -26.88 18.12 6.67
CA SER A 232 -26.48 19.37 6.04
C SER A 232 -24.96 19.61 6.03
N CYS A 233 -24.22 19.00 6.96
CA CYS A 233 -22.77 19.10 7.03
C CYS A 233 -22.08 18.08 6.10
N ARG A 234 -21.06 18.51 5.36
CA ARG A 234 -20.24 17.57 4.55
C ARG A 234 -19.17 16.84 5.37
N GLY A 235 -18.81 17.36 6.54
CA GLY A 235 -17.80 16.78 7.43
C GLY A 235 -18.39 16.10 8.65
N VAL A 236 -17.54 15.86 9.64
CA VAL A 236 -17.92 15.24 10.91
C VAL A 236 -18.55 16.26 11.86
N VAL A 237 -19.64 15.89 12.50
CA VAL A 237 -20.34 16.68 13.52
C VAL A 237 -20.15 16.03 14.88
N ILE A 238 -19.76 16.82 15.89
CA ILE A 238 -19.66 16.36 17.27
C ILE A 238 -21.03 16.52 17.93
N LEU A 239 -21.56 15.45 18.51
CA LEU A 239 -22.86 15.43 19.15
C LEU A 239 -22.73 15.57 20.66
N GLY A 240 -23.69 16.27 21.27
CA GLY A 240 -23.83 16.32 22.72
C GLY A 240 -24.35 15.01 23.31
N GLN A 241 -24.03 14.74 24.57
CA GLN A 241 -24.50 13.55 25.30
C GLN A 241 -26.03 13.46 25.40
N ASN A 242 -26.73 14.59 25.31
CA ASN A 242 -28.20 14.66 25.37
C ASN A 242 -28.90 14.41 24.02
N SER A 243 -28.14 14.17 22.95
CA SER A 243 -28.72 13.87 21.64
C SER A 243 -29.56 12.61 21.69
N ASN A 244 -30.75 12.64 21.07
CA ASN A 244 -31.59 11.45 20.95
C ASN A 244 -30.87 10.34 20.16
N LEU A 245 -30.03 10.72 19.19
CA LEU A 245 -29.25 9.78 18.40
C LEU A 245 -28.20 9.06 19.29
N VAL A 246 -27.54 9.80 20.17
CA VAL A 246 -26.52 9.25 21.09
C VAL A 246 -27.17 8.30 22.10
N ARG A 247 -28.26 8.73 22.75
CA ARG A 247 -29.00 7.88 23.71
C ARG A 247 -29.59 6.63 23.08
N ALA A 248 -29.96 6.72 21.81
CA ALA A 248 -30.45 5.58 21.05
C ALA A 248 -29.32 4.60 20.67
N THR A 249 -28.08 5.09 20.51
CA THR A 249 -26.91 4.24 20.23
C THR A 249 -26.29 3.60 21.48
N VAL A 250 -26.25 4.30 22.62
CA VAL A 250 -25.56 3.85 23.85
C VAL A 250 -26.45 4.06 25.07
N GLU A 251 -26.56 3.05 25.95
CA GLU A 251 -27.37 3.15 27.19
C GLU A 251 -26.58 3.66 28.40
N THR A 252 -25.26 3.53 28.40
CA THR A 252 -24.41 3.88 29.54
C THR A 252 -24.34 5.40 29.69
N GLU A 253 -24.37 5.94 30.91
CA GLU A 253 -24.23 7.39 31.15
C GLU A 253 -22.77 7.88 31.05
N ALA A 254 -21.80 6.98 31.22
CA ALA A 254 -20.38 7.26 31.07
C ALA A 254 -19.95 7.14 29.60
N ILE A 255 -20.26 8.16 28.79
CA ILE A 255 -19.91 8.21 27.36
C ILE A 255 -18.92 9.36 27.11
N GLY A 256 -17.86 9.08 26.33
CA GLY A 256 -16.95 10.10 25.83
C GLY A 256 -17.56 11.00 24.75
N THR A 257 -16.73 11.76 24.05
CA THR A 257 -17.23 12.62 22.96
C THR A 257 -17.72 11.79 21.77
N VAL A 258 -18.92 12.09 21.24
CA VAL A 258 -19.51 11.36 20.11
C VAL A 258 -19.33 12.14 18.81
N ALA A 259 -18.88 11.45 17.76
CA ALA A 259 -18.79 11.98 16.42
C ALA A 259 -19.76 11.28 15.49
N ALA A 260 -20.41 12.03 14.61
CA ALA A 260 -21.30 11.49 13.60
C ALA A 260 -21.00 12.10 12.23
N THR A 261 -21.14 11.30 11.19
CA THR A 261 -20.94 11.74 9.81
C THR A 261 -21.98 11.10 8.89
N ARG A 262 -22.34 11.81 7.83
CA ARG A 262 -23.27 11.32 6.81
C ARG A 262 -22.55 10.40 5.82
N VAL A 263 -23.20 9.31 5.47
CA VAL A 263 -22.78 8.35 4.44
C VAL A 263 -23.79 8.43 3.29
N PRO A 264 -23.45 9.05 2.16
CA PRO A 264 -24.38 9.16 1.04
C PRO A 264 -24.67 7.80 0.42
N LEU A 265 -25.96 7.47 0.24
CA LEU A 265 -26.36 6.25 -0.48
C LEU A 265 -26.62 6.62 -1.94
N LEU A 266 -25.59 6.47 -2.77
CA LEU A 266 -25.64 6.81 -4.19
C LEU A 266 -26.51 5.78 -4.95
N LYS A 267 -27.48 6.27 -5.73
CA LYS A 267 -28.24 5.47 -6.71
C LYS A 267 -27.66 5.63 -8.11
N VAL A 268 -27.81 4.60 -8.94
CA VAL A 268 -27.29 4.50 -10.32
C VAL A 268 -27.75 5.66 -11.22
N SER A 269 -28.90 6.24 -10.93
CA SER A 269 -29.44 7.41 -11.63
C SER A 269 -28.60 8.69 -11.48
N ASN A 270 -27.67 8.75 -10.52
CA ASN A 270 -26.96 9.99 -10.16
C ASN A 270 -25.51 10.03 -10.67
N PHE A 271 -25.09 9.12 -11.57
CA PHE A 271 -23.74 9.12 -12.17
C PHE A 271 -23.55 10.14 -13.30
N GLY A 272 -24.55 10.97 -13.61
CA GLY A 272 -24.38 12.11 -14.51
C GLY A 272 -23.61 13.23 -13.80
N GLY A 273 -22.42 13.57 -14.28
CA GLY A 273 -21.48 14.55 -13.69
C GLY A 273 -21.94 16.02 -13.65
N GLY A 274 -23.24 16.28 -13.54
CA GLY A 274 -23.79 17.57 -13.14
C GLY A 274 -24.17 17.53 -11.66
N ALA A 275 -24.16 18.68 -11.00
CA ALA A 275 -24.65 18.88 -9.64
C ALA A 275 -26.15 18.54 -9.53
N ALA A 276 -26.49 17.25 -9.57
CA ALA A 276 -27.79 16.75 -9.18
C ALA A 276 -27.89 16.95 -7.67
N ASP A 277 -28.89 17.71 -7.26
CA ASP A 277 -29.12 18.13 -5.87
C ASP A 277 -28.90 16.98 -4.90
N LEU A 278 -27.83 17.10 -4.10
CA LEU A 278 -27.51 16.18 -3.02
C LEU A 278 -28.69 16.02 -2.03
N MET A 279 -29.67 16.93 -2.00
CA MET A 279 -30.77 16.87 -1.03
C MET A 279 -31.75 15.69 -1.22
N GLU A 280 -31.80 15.03 -2.39
CA GLU A 280 -32.78 13.96 -2.64
C GLU A 280 -32.23 12.52 -2.51
N SER A 281 -30.91 12.34 -2.36
CA SER A 281 -30.35 11.00 -2.14
C SER A 281 -30.55 10.56 -0.69
N PRO A 282 -31.01 9.33 -0.41
CA PRO A 282 -31.07 8.84 0.96
C PRO A 282 -29.67 8.83 1.59
N TYR A 283 -29.59 9.21 2.86
CA TYR A 283 -28.36 9.26 3.64
C TYR A 283 -28.41 8.24 4.75
N ALA A 284 -27.32 7.51 4.96
CA ALA A 284 -27.06 6.82 6.21
C ALA A 284 -26.24 7.71 7.15
N ILE A 285 -26.26 7.43 8.45
CA ILE A 285 -25.46 8.15 9.44
C ILE A 285 -24.58 7.14 10.16
N LEU A 286 -23.27 7.40 10.15
CA LEU A 286 -22.28 6.67 10.92
C LEU A 286 -22.03 7.42 12.22
N VAL A 287 -22.22 6.76 13.35
CA VAL A 287 -22.01 7.30 14.70
C VAL A 287 -20.87 6.53 15.34
N ALA A 288 -19.86 7.25 15.82
CA ALA A 288 -18.68 6.72 16.49
C ALA A 288 -18.58 7.30 17.90
N VAL A 289 -18.44 6.43 18.89
CA VAL A 289 -18.45 6.77 20.30
C VAL A 289 -17.10 6.44 20.93
N LEU A 290 -16.45 7.43 21.51
CA LEU A 290 -15.22 7.23 22.28
C LEU A 290 -15.50 6.73 23.70
N PRO A 291 -14.60 5.93 24.30
CA PRO A 291 -14.70 5.55 25.71
C PRO A 291 -14.60 6.78 26.61
N HIS A 292 -15.24 6.69 27.78
CA HIS A 292 -15.22 7.77 28.77
C HIS A 292 -13.89 7.77 29.54
N GLU A 293 -12.90 8.48 29.01
CA GLU A 293 -11.67 8.85 29.69
C GLU A 293 -11.64 10.38 29.86
N GLU A 294 -11.29 10.89 31.05
CA GLU A 294 -11.42 12.31 31.43
C GLU A 294 -10.74 13.32 30.48
N VAL A 295 -9.85 12.87 29.57
CA VAL A 295 -9.06 13.72 28.66
C VAL A 295 -9.16 13.29 27.19
N ARG A 296 -9.92 12.24 26.84
CA ARG A 296 -9.97 11.74 25.46
C ARG A 296 -10.93 12.57 24.61
N ILE A 297 -10.37 13.34 23.69
CA ILE A 297 -11.11 14.17 22.71
C ILE A 297 -10.70 13.73 21.30
N TRP A 298 -11.62 13.85 20.35
CA TRP A 298 -11.34 13.66 18.92
C TRP A 298 -10.17 14.52 18.44
N THR A 299 -9.16 13.88 17.89
CA THR A 299 -8.08 14.57 17.17
C THR A 299 -8.51 14.91 15.74
N SER A 300 -7.88 15.91 15.13
CA SER A 300 -8.17 16.28 13.73
C SER A 300 -7.97 15.12 12.76
N HIS A 301 -6.96 14.28 13.01
CA HIS A 301 -6.65 13.13 12.18
C HIS A 301 -7.69 12.00 12.30
N GLU A 302 -8.25 11.79 13.50
CA GLU A 302 -9.31 10.80 13.70
C GLU A 302 -10.62 11.23 13.04
N LEU A 303 -10.94 12.53 13.08
CA LEU A 303 -12.10 13.08 12.36
C LEU A 303 -11.93 12.97 10.84
N GLU A 304 -10.75 13.29 10.32
CA GLU A 304 -10.42 13.11 8.89
C GLU A 304 -10.52 11.63 8.49
N THR A 305 -10.04 10.72 9.34
CA THR A 305 -10.15 9.27 9.11
C THR A 305 -11.61 8.84 9.04
N LEU A 306 -12.46 9.33 9.95
CA LEU A 306 -13.89 8.99 9.97
C LEU A 306 -14.61 9.49 8.71
N GLU A 307 -14.27 10.69 8.22
CA GLU A 307 -14.80 11.25 6.97
C GLU A 307 -14.37 10.43 5.75
N VAL A 308 -13.08 10.10 5.65
CA VAL A 308 -12.55 9.28 4.55
C VAL A 308 -13.22 7.90 4.53
N VAL A 309 -13.37 7.27 5.70
CA VAL A 309 -14.04 5.96 5.79
C VAL A 309 -15.50 6.07 5.38
N ALA A 310 -16.24 7.09 5.83
CA ALA A 310 -17.62 7.32 5.42
C ALA A 310 -17.77 7.43 3.89
N GLY A 311 -16.85 8.15 3.23
CA GLY A 311 -16.79 8.22 1.77
C GLY A 311 -16.53 6.87 1.10
N GLN A 312 -15.62 6.05 1.65
CA GLN A 312 -15.35 4.71 1.12
C GLN A 312 -16.52 3.74 1.31
N VAL A 313 -17.20 3.80 2.47
CA VAL A 313 -18.39 2.99 2.75
C VAL A 313 -19.52 3.36 1.78
N ALA A 314 -19.73 4.64 1.50
CA ALA A 314 -20.70 5.10 0.50
C ALA A 314 -20.44 4.49 -0.89
N VAL A 315 -19.19 4.50 -1.35
CA VAL A 315 -18.81 3.89 -2.63
C VAL A 315 -19.05 2.38 -2.62
N ALA A 316 -18.63 1.68 -1.58
CA ALA A 316 -18.82 0.23 -1.46
C ALA A 316 -20.31 -0.16 -1.45
N LEU A 317 -21.13 0.57 -0.69
CA LEU A 317 -22.58 0.37 -0.65
C LEU A 317 -23.24 0.64 -2.01
N SER A 318 -22.76 1.63 -2.76
CA SER A 318 -23.28 1.90 -4.11
C SER A 318 -23.02 0.73 -5.07
N HIS A 319 -21.83 0.13 -5.03
CA HIS A 319 -21.49 -1.04 -5.82
C HIS A 319 -22.31 -2.27 -5.43
N ALA A 320 -22.51 -2.49 -4.12
CA ALA A 320 -23.37 -3.57 -3.63
C ALA A 320 -24.82 -3.40 -4.09
N ALA A 321 -25.37 -2.17 -4.02
CA ALA A 321 -26.72 -1.87 -4.46
C ALA A 321 -26.91 -2.09 -5.98
N ILE A 322 -25.95 -1.66 -6.80
CA ILE A 322 -25.95 -1.92 -8.25
C ILE A 322 -25.98 -3.42 -8.55
N LEU A 323 -25.16 -4.19 -7.84
CA LEU A 323 -25.09 -5.62 -8.05
C LEU A 323 -26.41 -6.30 -7.65
N GLU A 324 -26.99 -5.93 -6.52
CA GLU A 324 -28.26 -6.48 -6.04
C GLU A 324 -29.39 -6.22 -7.05
N GLU A 325 -29.48 -5.00 -7.58
CA GLU A 325 -30.44 -4.64 -8.62
C GLU A 325 -30.22 -5.45 -9.91
N SER A 326 -28.97 -5.60 -10.35
CA SER A 326 -28.60 -6.39 -11.53
C SER A 326 -28.97 -7.87 -11.37
N LEU A 327 -28.74 -8.45 -10.20
CA LEU A 327 -29.10 -9.83 -9.89
C LEU A 327 -30.63 -10.03 -9.86
N LEU A 328 -31.37 -9.08 -9.27
CA LEU A 328 -32.83 -9.10 -9.28
C LEU A 328 -33.39 -8.99 -10.71
N LEU A 329 -32.85 -8.08 -11.51
CA LEU A 329 -33.24 -7.92 -12.91
C LEU A 329 -32.99 -9.21 -13.70
N ARG A 330 -31.80 -9.81 -13.53
CA ARG A 330 -31.46 -11.10 -14.16
C ARG A 330 -32.43 -12.20 -13.76
N LYS A 331 -32.79 -12.31 -12.48
CA LYS A 331 -33.76 -13.30 -11.99
C LYS A 331 -35.14 -13.08 -12.61
N LYS A 332 -35.61 -11.83 -12.68
CA LYS A 332 -36.88 -11.47 -13.32
C LYS A 332 -36.88 -11.80 -14.81
N LEU A 333 -35.79 -11.50 -15.53
CA LEU A 333 -35.64 -11.82 -16.94
C LEU A 333 -35.62 -13.34 -17.19
N LEU A 334 -34.97 -14.12 -16.32
CA LEU A 334 -35.00 -15.58 -16.42
C LEU A 334 -36.42 -16.13 -16.22
N GLN A 335 -37.14 -15.63 -15.22
CA GLN A 335 -38.53 -16.03 -14.98
C GLN A 335 -39.44 -15.67 -16.14
N GLN A 336 -39.32 -14.45 -16.70
CA GLN A 336 -40.06 -14.02 -17.88
C GLN A 336 -39.74 -14.89 -19.11
N ASN A 337 -38.46 -15.22 -19.32
CA ASN A 337 -38.07 -16.11 -20.42
C ASN A 337 -38.67 -17.51 -20.29
N LEU A 338 -38.80 -18.05 -19.07
CA LEU A 338 -39.43 -19.36 -18.85
C LEU A 338 -40.93 -19.31 -19.18
N VAL A 339 -41.64 -18.29 -18.69
CA VAL A 339 -43.06 -18.09 -18.98
C VAL A 339 -43.29 -17.89 -20.48
N LEU A 340 -42.46 -17.06 -21.13
CA LEU A 340 -42.53 -16.81 -22.56
C LEU A 340 -42.26 -18.08 -23.38
N ARG A 341 -41.27 -18.89 -23.00
CA ARG A 341 -40.98 -20.17 -23.67
C ARG A 341 -42.14 -21.15 -23.54
N ARG A 342 -42.78 -21.22 -22.38
CA ARG A 342 -43.96 -22.06 -22.16
C ARG A 342 -45.14 -21.60 -23.02
N ALA A 343 -45.49 -20.31 -22.96
CA ALA A 343 -46.55 -19.75 -23.79
C ALA A 343 -46.30 -19.95 -25.29
N ARG A 344 -45.04 -19.80 -25.74
CA ARG A 344 -44.65 -20.08 -27.12
C ARG A 344 -44.84 -21.56 -27.48
N HIS A 345 -44.46 -22.47 -26.60
CA HIS A 345 -44.65 -23.91 -26.82
C HIS A 345 -46.13 -24.28 -26.91
N ASP A 346 -46.94 -23.79 -25.98
CA ASP A 346 -48.39 -24.05 -25.96
C ASP A 346 -49.08 -23.49 -27.22
N ALA A 347 -48.68 -22.30 -27.67
CA ALA A 347 -49.17 -21.70 -28.92
C ALA A 347 -48.76 -22.53 -30.15
N LEU A 348 -47.55 -23.10 -30.16
CA LEU A 348 -47.11 -23.99 -31.24
C LEU A 348 -47.92 -25.29 -31.27
N LEU A 349 -48.17 -25.92 -30.11
CA LEU A 349 -48.99 -27.12 -30.03
C LEU A 349 -50.45 -26.87 -30.46
N ALA A 350 -51.04 -25.76 -30.01
CA ALA A 350 -52.40 -25.37 -30.42
C ALA A 350 -52.47 -25.10 -31.93
N ARG A 351 -51.43 -24.46 -32.50
CA ARG A 351 -51.33 -24.24 -33.94
C ARG A 351 -51.20 -25.55 -34.71
N GLU A 352 -50.35 -26.47 -34.27
CA GLU A 352 -50.17 -27.78 -34.90
C GLU A 352 -51.47 -28.61 -34.86
N ALA A 353 -52.17 -28.61 -33.73
CA ALA A 353 -53.48 -29.25 -33.60
C ALA A 353 -54.54 -28.61 -34.53
N ARG A 354 -54.53 -27.27 -34.66
CA ARG A 354 -55.43 -26.57 -35.60
C ARG A 354 -55.11 -26.91 -37.05
N GLU A 355 -53.84 -26.94 -37.43
CA GLU A 355 -53.40 -27.29 -38.79
C GLU A 355 -53.73 -28.75 -39.13
N SER A 356 -53.57 -29.69 -38.18
CA SER A 356 -53.89 -31.10 -38.38
C SER A 356 -55.41 -31.34 -38.48
N PHE A 357 -56.21 -30.72 -37.61
CA PHE A 357 -57.67 -30.77 -37.68
C PHE A 357 -58.18 -30.20 -39.00
N ARG A 358 -57.65 -29.04 -39.41
CA ARG A 358 -58.00 -28.43 -40.70
C ARG A 358 -57.75 -29.39 -41.86
N ARG A 359 -56.58 -30.05 -41.89
CA ARG A 359 -56.24 -31.02 -42.93
C ARG A 359 -57.25 -32.17 -42.98
N ILE A 360 -57.56 -32.77 -41.83
CA ILE A 360 -58.53 -33.87 -41.71
C ILE A 360 -59.91 -33.42 -42.20
N MET A 361 -60.41 -32.27 -41.75
CA MET A 361 -61.70 -31.73 -42.19
C MET A 361 -61.77 -31.55 -43.70
N THR A 362 -60.73 -30.99 -44.32
CA THR A 362 -60.70 -30.77 -45.77
C THR A 362 -60.66 -32.08 -46.56
N GLN A 363 -59.89 -33.07 -46.12
CA GLN A 363 -59.70 -34.32 -46.86
C GLN A 363 -60.85 -35.30 -46.65
N GLU A 364 -61.26 -35.50 -45.39
CA GLU A 364 -62.18 -36.58 -45.02
C GLU A 364 -63.65 -36.15 -45.03
N ILE A 365 -63.95 -34.86 -44.84
CA ILE A 365 -65.35 -34.38 -44.74
C ILE A 365 -65.71 -33.53 -45.96
N ILE A 366 -64.98 -32.45 -46.19
CA ILE A 366 -65.31 -31.49 -47.25
C ILE A 366 -65.08 -32.09 -48.64
N GLY A 367 -63.99 -32.85 -48.84
CA GLY A 367 -63.65 -33.49 -50.11
C GLY A 367 -64.76 -34.39 -50.68
N PRO A 368 -65.27 -35.37 -49.91
CA PRO A 368 -66.39 -36.21 -50.33
C PRO A 368 -67.69 -35.42 -50.55
N ILE A 369 -67.98 -34.46 -49.67
CA ILE A 369 -69.19 -33.62 -49.77
C ILE A 369 -69.17 -32.79 -51.07
N ARG A 370 -68.02 -32.22 -51.45
CA ARG A 370 -67.82 -31.55 -52.75
C ARG A 370 -68.04 -32.50 -53.93
N SER A 371 -67.56 -33.73 -53.84
CA SER A 371 -67.78 -34.75 -54.87
C SER A 371 -69.27 -35.09 -55.04
N VAL A 372 -70.01 -35.23 -53.93
CA VAL A 372 -71.47 -35.48 -53.95
C VAL A 372 -72.24 -34.27 -54.46
N GLY A 373 -71.89 -33.05 -54.03
CA GLY A 373 -72.48 -31.81 -54.52
C GLY A 373 -72.31 -31.65 -56.04
N ALA A 374 -71.13 -31.97 -56.57
CA ALA A 374 -70.88 -32.00 -58.02
C ALA A 374 -71.76 -33.02 -58.74
N ALA A 375 -71.93 -34.23 -58.19
CA ALA A 375 -72.82 -35.25 -58.75
C ALA A 375 -74.30 -34.83 -58.73
N LEU A 376 -74.77 -34.22 -57.63
CA LEU A 376 -76.13 -33.67 -57.52
C LEU A 376 -76.37 -32.52 -58.51
N SER A 377 -75.35 -31.67 -58.73
CA SER A 377 -75.41 -30.60 -59.72
C SER A 377 -75.48 -31.15 -61.15
N LEU A 378 -74.80 -32.27 -61.44
CA LEU A 378 -74.91 -32.96 -62.73
C LEU A 378 -76.28 -33.60 -62.94
N LEU A 379 -76.89 -34.15 -61.89
CA LEU A 379 -78.23 -34.77 -61.96
C LEU A 379 -79.35 -33.76 -62.26
N GLN A 380 -79.17 -32.46 -61.95
CA GLN A 380 -80.12 -31.42 -62.35
C GLN A 380 -80.24 -31.24 -63.87
N LEU A 381 -79.27 -31.70 -64.66
CA LEU A 381 -79.30 -31.63 -66.13
C LEU A 381 -80.17 -32.72 -66.77
N ASP A 382 -80.57 -33.74 -66.01
CA ASP A 382 -81.44 -34.84 -66.47
C ASP A 382 -82.93 -34.56 -66.19
N LYS A 383 -83.82 -35.17 -66.99
CA LYS A 383 -85.28 -35.07 -66.81
C LYS A 383 -85.76 -35.89 -65.60
N LEU A 384 -85.69 -35.28 -64.42
CA LEU A 384 -86.11 -35.88 -63.14
C LEU A 384 -87.62 -35.69 -62.87
N SER A 385 -88.21 -36.61 -62.09
CA SER A 385 -89.56 -36.45 -61.56
C SER A 385 -89.64 -35.29 -60.55
N PRO A 386 -90.81 -34.65 -60.36
CA PRO A 386 -90.93 -33.49 -59.46
C PRO A 386 -90.55 -33.79 -58.00
N GLN A 387 -90.74 -35.03 -57.53
CA GLN A 387 -90.28 -35.44 -56.20
C GLN A 387 -88.74 -35.58 -56.12
N GLN A 388 -88.10 -36.14 -57.15
CA GLN A 388 -86.64 -36.28 -57.21
C GLN A 388 -85.94 -34.92 -57.34
N LEU A 389 -86.50 -33.99 -58.11
CA LEU A 389 -85.99 -32.62 -58.24
C LEU A 389 -86.01 -31.88 -56.89
N GLY A 390 -87.08 -32.06 -56.10
CA GLY A 390 -87.18 -31.50 -54.74
C GLY A 390 -86.10 -32.04 -53.79
N MET A 391 -85.78 -33.34 -53.88
CA MET A 391 -84.71 -33.96 -53.09
C MET A 391 -83.32 -33.46 -53.50
N VAL A 392 -83.05 -33.32 -54.80
CA VAL A 392 -81.77 -32.79 -55.31
C VAL A 392 -81.58 -31.33 -54.90
N ASN A 393 -82.60 -30.49 -55.02
CA ASN A 393 -82.55 -29.09 -54.57
C ASN A 393 -82.31 -28.98 -53.06
N SER A 394 -82.95 -29.84 -52.27
CA SER A 394 -82.72 -29.89 -50.82
C SER A 394 -81.30 -30.38 -50.47
N GLY A 395 -80.75 -31.31 -51.25
CA GLY A 395 -79.36 -31.76 -51.11
C GLY A 395 -78.34 -30.68 -51.45
N LEU A 396 -78.61 -29.88 -52.49
CA LEU A 396 -77.74 -28.76 -52.90
C LEU A 396 -77.79 -27.59 -51.93
N THR A 397 -78.94 -27.28 -51.34
CA THR A 397 -79.02 -26.26 -50.27
C THR A 397 -78.31 -26.70 -49.00
N LEU A 398 -78.39 -27.99 -48.64
CA LEU A 398 -77.58 -28.54 -47.53
C LEU A 398 -76.09 -28.49 -47.85
N PHE A 399 -75.70 -28.81 -49.09
CA PHE A 399 -74.32 -28.69 -49.55
C PHE A 399 -73.80 -27.25 -49.44
N SER A 400 -74.56 -26.25 -49.91
CA SER A 400 -74.15 -24.84 -49.85
C SER A 400 -74.00 -24.36 -48.40
N LEU A 401 -74.89 -24.78 -47.49
CA LEU A 401 -74.80 -24.46 -46.07
C LEU A 401 -73.56 -25.08 -45.41
N ILE A 402 -73.18 -26.30 -45.82
CA ILE A 402 -71.99 -26.98 -45.31
C ILE A 402 -70.70 -26.32 -45.84
N GLU A 403 -70.67 -25.91 -47.11
CA GLU A 403 -69.56 -25.13 -47.68
C GLU A 403 -69.41 -23.77 -46.98
N GLU A 404 -70.51 -23.05 -46.77
CA GLU A 404 -70.48 -21.76 -46.10
C GLU A 404 -69.99 -21.90 -44.64
N ALA A 405 -70.45 -22.94 -43.92
CA ALA A 405 -69.93 -23.26 -42.59
C ALA A 405 -68.44 -23.63 -42.60
N ALA A 406 -67.98 -24.33 -43.63
CA ALA A 406 -66.57 -24.69 -43.80
C ALA A 406 -65.68 -23.48 -44.14
N ASP A 407 -66.15 -22.54 -44.95
CA ASP A 407 -65.43 -21.31 -45.30
C ASP A 407 -65.42 -20.29 -44.16
N ILE A 408 -66.48 -20.20 -43.35
CA ILE A 408 -66.49 -19.41 -42.11
C ILE A 408 -65.36 -19.87 -41.18
N SER A 409 -65.09 -21.17 -41.10
CA SER A 409 -63.96 -21.72 -40.34
C SER A 409 -62.58 -21.34 -40.91
N GLN A 410 -62.49 -21.01 -42.21
CA GLN A 410 -61.27 -20.50 -42.84
C GLN A 410 -61.06 -19.00 -42.58
N PHE A 411 -62.13 -18.20 -42.59
CA PHE A 411 -62.07 -16.74 -42.43
C PHE A 411 -61.64 -16.28 -41.01
N GLU A 412 -61.94 -17.07 -39.98
CA GLU A 412 -61.44 -16.82 -38.63
C GLU A 412 -59.91 -17.02 -38.47
N GLY A 413 -59.21 -17.49 -39.51
CA GLY A 413 -57.75 -17.60 -39.55
C GLY A 413 -56.99 -16.32 -39.95
N LEU A 414 -57.66 -15.32 -40.54
CA LEU A 414 -57.02 -14.11 -41.08
C LEU A 414 -57.15 -12.86 -40.18
N LYS A 415 -57.92 -12.92 -39.08
CA LYS A 415 -58.13 -11.78 -38.17
C LYS A 415 -57.11 -11.62 -37.03
N HIS A 416 -56.09 -12.48 -36.98
CA HIS A 416 -54.98 -12.35 -36.02
C HIS A 416 -53.64 -12.29 -36.75
N TYR A 417 -53.32 -11.12 -37.31
CA TYR A 417 -51.97 -10.69 -37.65
C TYR A 417 -51.67 -9.37 -36.95
#